data_AF-A0A8C4ZE75-F1
#
_entry.id   AF-A0A8C4ZE75-F1
#
_cell.length_a   1.000
_cell.length_b   1.000
_cell.length_c   1.000
_cell.angle_alpha   90.00
_cell.angle_beta   90.00
_cell.angle_gamma   90.00
#
_symmetry.space_group_name_H-M   'P 1'
#
loop_
_entity.id
_entity.type
_entity.pdbx_description
1 polymer ?
#
loop_
_entity_poly.entity_id
_entity_poly.type
_entity_poly.pdbx_seq_one_letter_code
_entity_poly.pdbx_strand_id
1 'polypeptide(L)'
;MGVEKERSDTSIMMDEDEFNRSIEPMLSKKGKIYVEEPDRDPNDINAHLKVGFDDVIAEPRSTQSFDRVWIGSHAVFELAKYVFYRLLSTLLAIPMAFLLGLVFGVISCIHIWVAMPLIQSFLMLLPSARVVWRSLVDMFVSPLCNSMGKSLSSVHVETTYN
;
A
#
# COMPACT_ATOMS: atom_id res chain seq x y z
N MET A 1 -8.83 17.52 -54.04
CA MET A 1 -8.20 17.84 -52.74
C MET A 1 -9.33 17.84 -51.71
N GLY A 2 -9.38 16.84 -50.81
CA GLY A 2 -10.13 17.00 -49.56
C GLY A 2 -11.26 16.03 -49.16
N VAL A 3 -11.40 14.82 -49.73
CA VAL A 3 -12.42 13.86 -49.21
C VAL A 3 -11.84 12.48 -48.85
N GLU A 4 -10.77 12.03 -49.52
CA GLU A 4 -10.12 10.75 -49.18
C GLU A 4 -9.26 10.82 -47.91
N LYS A 5 -8.83 12.03 -47.52
CA LYS A 5 -7.96 12.24 -46.34
C LYS A 5 -8.72 12.28 -45.01
N GLU A 6 -10.05 12.46 -45.04
CA GLU A 6 -10.87 12.51 -43.83
C GLU A 6 -11.27 11.10 -43.35
N ARG A 7 -11.32 10.12 -44.27
CA ARG A 7 -11.64 8.73 -43.94
C ARG A 7 -10.48 7.98 -43.28
N SER A 8 -9.24 8.44 -43.47
CA SER A 8 -8.04 7.92 -42.81
C SER A 8 -7.88 8.40 -41.36
N ASP A 9 -8.50 9.52 -40.97
CA ASP A 9 -8.41 10.04 -39.59
C ASP A 9 -9.51 9.48 -38.66
N THR A 10 -10.48 8.74 -39.20
CA THR A 10 -11.51 8.04 -38.41
C THR A 10 -11.38 6.52 -38.40
N SER A 11 -10.37 5.93 -39.05
CA SER A 11 -10.04 4.52 -38.85
C SER A 11 -9.20 4.36 -37.58
N ILE A 12 -9.81 4.65 -36.43
CA ILE A 12 -9.37 4.14 -35.12
C ILE A 12 -9.85 2.68 -35.03
N MET A 13 -9.47 1.88 -36.02
CA MET A 13 -9.59 0.44 -35.97
C MET A 13 -8.17 -0.05 -35.72
N MET A 14 -7.89 -0.38 -34.46
CA MET A 14 -6.68 -1.15 -34.12
C MET A 14 -6.64 -2.37 -35.03
N ASP A 15 -5.51 -2.55 -35.70
CA ASP A 15 -5.23 -3.68 -36.57
C ASP A 15 -5.42 -4.99 -35.79
N GLU A 16 -6.22 -5.92 -36.31
CA GLU A 16 -6.60 -7.15 -35.58
C GLU A 16 -5.37 -8.00 -35.20
N ASP A 17 -4.28 -7.86 -35.96
CA ASP A 17 -3.00 -8.51 -35.69
C ASP A 17 -2.29 -7.91 -34.46
N GLU A 18 -2.44 -6.61 -34.19
CA GLU A 18 -1.89 -5.96 -32.99
C GLU A 18 -2.71 -6.28 -31.74
N PHE A 19 -4.04 -6.40 -31.87
CA PHE A 19 -4.92 -6.88 -30.79
C PHE A 19 -4.60 -8.34 -30.43
N ASN A 20 -4.44 -9.23 -31.41
CA ASN A 20 -4.08 -10.64 -31.19
C ASN A 20 -2.70 -10.78 -30.54
N ARG A 21 -1.72 -9.98 -30.97
CA ARG A 21 -0.36 -10.00 -30.39
C ARG A 21 -0.32 -9.46 -28.96
N SER A 22 -1.26 -8.60 -28.55
CA SER A 22 -1.41 -8.14 -27.17
C SER A 22 -2.08 -9.17 -26.25
N ILE A 23 -2.93 -10.04 -26.82
CA ILE A 23 -3.63 -11.10 -26.09
C ILE A 23 -2.76 -12.36 -25.93
N GLU A 24 -1.87 -12.66 -26.88
CA GLU A 24 -0.93 -13.79 -26.79
C GLU A 24 -0.09 -13.83 -25.50
N PRO A 25 0.55 -12.74 -25.01
CA PRO A 25 1.29 -12.78 -23.76
C PRO A 25 0.37 -12.96 -22.54
N MET A 26 -0.90 -12.58 -22.64
CA MET A 26 -1.91 -12.78 -21.58
C MET A 26 -2.46 -14.22 -21.57
N LEU A 27 -2.58 -14.88 -22.74
CA LEU A 27 -3.03 -16.27 -22.87
C LEU A 27 -1.94 -17.31 -22.61
N SER A 28 -0.67 -17.01 -22.92
CA SER A 28 0.45 -17.92 -22.60
C SER A 28 0.67 -18.03 -21.08
N LYS A 29 0.34 -16.97 -20.32
CA LYS A 29 0.29 -17.00 -18.84
C LYS A 29 -0.91 -17.78 -18.29
N LYS A 30 -1.88 -18.15 -19.14
CA LYS A 30 -3.07 -18.94 -18.77
C LYS A 30 -2.78 -20.44 -18.60
N GLY A 31 -1.60 -20.92 -19.06
CA GLY A 31 -1.17 -22.31 -18.99
C GLY A 31 -0.64 -22.79 -17.62
N LYS A 32 -0.59 -21.89 -16.61
CA LYS A 32 -0.32 -22.24 -15.20
C LYS A 32 -1.37 -21.62 -14.26
N ILE A 33 -2.65 -21.62 -14.65
CA ILE A 33 -3.74 -21.21 -13.74
C ILE A 33 -4.18 -22.41 -12.90
N TYR A 34 -3.26 -22.90 -12.09
CA TYR A 34 -3.50 -23.36 -10.73
C TYR A 34 -2.10 -23.21 -10.14
N VAL A 35 -1.78 -22.00 -9.68
CA VAL A 35 -0.69 -21.86 -8.73
C VAL A 35 -1.11 -22.75 -7.57
N GLU A 36 -0.41 -23.87 -7.38
CA GLU A 36 -0.59 -24.72 -6.22
C GLU A 36 -0.55 -23.77 -5.02
N GLU A 37 -1.67 -23.65 -4.31
CA GLU A 37 -1.77 -22.69 -3.22
C GLU A 37 -0.60 -22.99 -2.28
N PRO A 38 0.29 -22.00 -1.99
CA PRO A 38 1.44 -22.27 -1.15
C PRO A 38 0.92 -22.86 0.15
N ASP A 39 1.47 -24.01 0.54
CA ASP A 39 1.05 -24.68 1.75
C ASP A 39 1.13 -23.69 2.91
N ARG A 40 -0.05 -23.26 3.38
CA ARG A 40 -0.18 -22.19 4.38
C ARG A 40 0.17 -22.69 5.77
N ASP A 41 0.42 -23.99 5.92
CA ASP A 41 0.81 -24.62 7.17
C ASP A 41 1.84 -25.75 6.95
N PRO A 42 3.11 -25.41 6.68
CA PRO A 42 4.16 -26.40 6.40
C PRO A 42 4.49 -27.32 7.58
N ASN A 43 4.02 -26.99 8.80
CA ASN A 43 4.25 -27.77 10.01
C ASN A 43 2.96 -28.45 10.53
N ASP A 44 1.85 -28.34 9.80
CA ASP A 44 0.54 -28.90 10.12
C ASP A 44 0.07 -28.62 11.58
N ILE A 45 0.46 -27.48 12.14
CA ILE A 45 0.15 -27.11 13.52
C ILE A 45 -1.33 -26.71 13.69
N ASN A 46 -2.00 -26.35 12.60
CA ASN A 46 -3.37 -25.89 12.54
C ASN A 46 -4.32 -26.89 11.88
N ALA A 47 -4.04 -28.19 11.97
CA ALA A 47 -4.92 -29.24 11.45
C ALA A 47 -6.38 -29.11 11.94
N HIS A 48 -6.58 -28.56 13.15
CA HIS A 48 -7.89 -28.30 13.75
C HIS A 48 -8.71 -27.17 13.06
N LEU A 49 -8.07 -26.30 12.27
CA LEU A 49 -8.74 -25.24 11.51
C LEU A 49 -9.13 -25.70 10.09
N LYS A 50 -8.74 -26.92 9.70
CA LYS A 50 -9.03 -27.50 8.38
C LYS A 50 -10.44 -28.08 8.35
N VAL A 51 -11.42 -27.19 8.30
CA VAL A 51 -12.83 -27.56 8.19
C VAL A 51 -13.13 -27.97 6.75
N GLY A 52 -13.41 -29.24 6.54
CA GLY A 52 -13.78 -29.82 5.24
C GLY A 52 -15.29 -29.89 5.03
N PHE A 53 -15.71 -30.18 3.79
CA PHE A 53 -17.12 -30.47 3.47
C PHE A 53 -17.71 -31.58 4.36
N ASP A 54 -16.88 -32.58 4.68
CA ASP A 54 -17.23 -33.70 5.57
C ASP A 54 -17.55 -33.29 7.02
N ASP A 55 -17.03 -32.15 7.49
CA ASP A 55 -17.21 -31.68 8.87
C ASP A 55 -18.44 -30.75 9.02
N VAL A 56 -18.88 -30.13 7.92
CA VAL A 56 -19.99 -29.16 7.93
C VAL A 56 -21.31 -29.75 7.44
N ILE A 57 -21.28 -30.63 6.41
CA ILE A 57 -22.50 -31.05 5.69
C ILE A 57 -22.63 -32.57 5.57
N ALA A 58 -21.58 -33.36 5.81
CA ALA A 58 -21.68 -34.81 5.59
C ALA A 58 -22.40 -35.57 6.72
N GLU A 59 -23.30 -36.44 6.32
CA GLU A 59 -23.84 -37.51 7.16
C GLU A 59 -22.84 -38.69 7.27
N PRO A 60 -22.90 -39.53 8.33
CA PRO A 60 -22.05 -40.70 8.48
C PRO A 60 -22.21 -41.68 7.30
N ARG A 61 -21.09 -42.24 6.84
CA ARG A 61 -20.95 -43.11 5.63
C ARG A 61 -21.86 -44.34 5.57
N SER A 62 -22.63 -44.64 6.61
CA SER A 62 -23.52 -45.80 6.69
C SER A 62 -24.89 -45.60 6.04
N THR A 63 -25.28 -44.37 5.67
CA THR A 63 -26.61 -44.03 5.11
C THR A 63 -26.50 -43.12 3.87
N GLN A 64 -25.51 -43.33 3.01
CA GLN A 64 -25.35 -42.54 1.79
C GLN A 64 -26.45 -42.88 0.76
N SER A 65 -27.48 -42.03 0.64
CA SER A 65 -28.43 -42.11 -0.46
C SER A 65 -27.95 -41.26 -1.65
N PHE A 66 -27.75 -41.90 -2.80
CA PHE A 66 -27.40 -41.35 -4.12
C PHE A 66 -26.05 -40.61 -4.26
N ASP A 67 -25.06 -41.28 -4.85
CA ASP A 67 -23.73 -40.75 -5.21
C ASP A 67 -23.73 -39.45 -6.03
N ARG A 68 -24.81 -39.21 -6.80
CA ARG A 68 -24.94 -38.01 -7.63
C ARG A 68 -25.21 -36.74 -6.81
N VAL A 69 -25.93 -36.86 -5.68
CA VAL A 69 -26.20 -35.73 -4.78
C VAL A 69 -24.94 -35.38 -4.01
N TRP A 70 -24.14 -36.38 -3.64
CA TRP A 70 -22.85 -36.18 -2.98
C TRP A 70 -21.85 -35.39 -3.84
N ILE A 71 -21.67 -35.79 -5.10
CA ILE A 71 -20.83 -35.04 -6.06
C ILE A 71 -21.35 -33.61 -6.28
N GLY A 72 -22.67 -33.45 -6.40
CA GLY A 72 -23.31 -32.16 -6.60
C GLY A 72 -23.09 -31.21 -5.41
N SER A 73 -23.31 -31.71 -4.19
CA SER A 73 -23.14 -30.93 -2.96
C SER A 73 -21.68 -30.52 -2.74
N HIS A 74 -20.72 -31.41 -3.01
CA HIS A 74 -19.30 -31.08 -2.91
C HIS A 74 -18.89 -30.00 -3.92
N ALA A 75 -19.39 -30.07 -5.16
CA ALA A 75 -19.11 -29.07 -6.18
C ALA A 75 -19.76 -27.71 -5.86
N VAL A 76 -21.00 -27.71 -5.39
CA VAL A 76 -21.71 -26.49 -4.99
C VAL A 76 -21.06 -25.83 -3.77
N PHE A 77 -20.56 -26.63 -2.81
CA PHE A 77 -19.87 -26.13 -1.63
C PHE A 77 -18.56 -25.41 -1.97
N GLU A 78 -17.70 -26.00 -2.82
CA GLU A 78 -16.46 -25.36 -3.25
C GLU A 78 -16.72 -24.09 -4.08
N LEU A 79 -17.73 -24.12 -4.96
CA LEU A 79 -18.13 -22.95 -5.74
C LEU A 79 -18.68 -21.84 -4.83
N ALA A 80 -19.54 -22.18 -3.86
CA ALA A 80 -20.08 -21.23 -2.91
C ALA A 80 -18.95 -20.60 -2.09
N LYS A 81 -18.02 -21.40 -1.55
CA LYS A 81 -16.85 -20.91 -0.83
C LYS A 81 -16.06 -19.90 -1.67
N TYR A 82 -15.73 -20.25 -2.91
CA TYR A 82 -14.99 -19.39 -3.81
C TYR A 82 -15.72 -18.08 -4.13
N VAL A 83 -17.01 -18.17 -4.47
CA VAL A 83 -17.83 -17.01 -4.84
C VAL A 83 -18.06 -16.10 -3.64
N PHE A 84 -18.41 -16.66 -2.47
CA PHE A 84 -18.63 -15.88 -1.26
C PHE A 84 -17.36 -15.17 -0.82
N TYR A 85 -16.19 -15.82 -0.79
CA TYR A 85 -14.95 -15.14 -0.40
C TYR A 85 -14.61 -13.98 -1.32
N ARG A 86 -14.76 -14.16 -2.64
CA ARG A 86 -14.45 -13.12 -3.62
C ARG A 86 -15.48 -11.99 -3.60
N LEU A 87 -16.76 -12.33 -3.46
CA LEU A 87 -17.86 -11.36 -3.41
C LEU A 87 -17.85 -10.57 -2.10
N LEU A 88 -17.68 -11.21 -0.94
CA LEU A 88 -17.56 -10.50 0.35
C LEU A 88 -16.35 -9.57 0.35
N SER A 89 -15.19 -10.05 -0.11
CA SER A 89 -13.97 -9.24 -0.16
C SER A 89 -14.15 -8.01 -1.04
N THR A 90 -14.76 -8.17 -2.22
CA THR A 90 -15.00 -7.06 -3.15
C THR A 90 -16.08 -6.11 -2.63
N LEU A 91 -17.16 -6.64 -2.04
CA LEU A 91 -18.24 -5.86 -1.45
C LEU A 91 -17.73 -5.04 -0.26
N LEU A 92 -16.80 -5.56 0.53
CA LEU A 92 -16.19 -4.84 1.65
C LEU A 92 -15.09 -3.86 1.20
N ALA A 93 -14.42 -4.14 0.09
CA ALA A 93 -13.41 -3.25 -0.49
C ALA A 93 -14.03 -1.94 -1.02
N ILE A 94 -15.22 -1.99 -1.62
CA ILE A 94 -15.92 -0.80 -2.16
C ILE A 94 -16.18 0.28 -1.09
N PRO A 95 -16.83 0.00 0.06
CA PRO A 95 -17.06 1.00 1.10
C PRO A 95 -15.76 1.46 1.74
N MET A 96 -14.77 0.57 1.91
CA MET A 96 -13.45 0.96 2.43
C MET A 96 -12.72 1.92 1.49
N ALA A 97 -12.74 1.66 0.18
CA ALA A 97 -12.15 2.55 -0.81
C ALA A 97 -12.86 3.91 -0.82
N PHE A 98 -14.19 3.93 -0.68
CA PHE A 98 -14.97 5.17 -0.59
C PHE A 98 -14.61 5.99 0.66
N LEU A 99 -14.52 5.35 1.83
CA LEU A 99 -14.13 6.01 3.08
C LEU A 99 -12.71 6.59 3.00
N LEU A 100 -11.76 5.82 2.45
CA LEU A 100 -10.39 6.29 2.25
C LEU A 100 -10.33 7.46 1.25
N GLY A 101 -11.11 7.41 0.17
CA GLY A 101 -11.24 8.50 -0.79
C GLY A 101 -11.81 9.77 -0.14
N LEU A 102 -12.82 9.65 0.71
CA LEU A 102 -13.39 10.76 1.46
C LEU A 102 -12.37 11.38 2.42
N VAL A 103 -11.67 10.54 3.20
CA VAL A 103 -10.61 11.00 4.12
C VAL A 103 -9.50 11.72 3.35
N PHE A 104 -9.05 11.16 2.23
CA PHE A 104 -8.04 11.77 1.38
C PHE A 104 -8.51 13.11 0.79
N GLY A 105 -9.79 13.21 0.41
CA GLY A 105 -10.40 14.46 -0.04
C GLY A 105 -10.41 15.55 1.04
N VAL A 106 -10.80 15.20 2.27
CA VAL A 106 -10.77 16.13 3.41
C VAL A 106 -9.34 16.56 3.75
N ILE A 107 -8.40 15.63 3.79
CA ILE A 107 -6.97 15.92 4.00
C ILE A 107 -6.45 16.86 2.91
N SER A 108 -6.82 16.62 1.65
CA SER A 108 -6.42 17.48 0.53
C SER A 108 -6.99 18.89 0.66
N CYS A 109 -8.25 19.03 1.06
CA CYS A 109 -8.87 20.32 1.33
C CYS A 109 -8.12 21.08 2.44
N ILE A 110 -7.86 20.42 3.58
CA ILE A 110 -7.08 20.99 4.67
C ILE A 110 -5.66 21.36 4.20
N HIS A 111 -5.03 20.53 3.38
CA HIS A 111 -3.69 20.79 2.88
C HIS A 111 -3.63 22.07 2.03
N ILE A 112 -4.58 22.24 1.11
CA ILE A 112 -4.63 23.42 0.22
C ILE A 112 -4.98 24.69 1.02
N TRP A 113 -5.99 24.60 1.88
CA TRP A 113 -6.52 25.78 2.58
C TRP A 113 -5.77 26.16 3.85
N VAL A 114 -5.15 25.19 4.52
CA VAL A 114 -4.52 25.39 5.83
C VAL A 114 -3.03 25.09 5.77
N ALA A 115 -2.59 23.94 5.22
CA ALA A 115 -1.17 23.61 5.22
C ALA A 115 -0.33 24.56 4.36
N MET A 116 -0.79 24.91 3.16
CA MET A 116 -0.08 25.87 2.30
C MET A 116 0.13 27.25 2.98
N PRO A 117 -0.90 27.95 3.49
CA PRO A 117 -0.69 29.22 4.17
C PRO A 117 0.07 29.06 5.49
N LEU A 118 -0.10 27.94 6.21
CA LEU A 118 0.70 27.66 7.41
C LEU A 118 2.19 27.56 7.07
N ILE A 119 2.57 26.75 6.08
CA ILE A 119 3.96 26.60 5.66
C ILE A 119 4.53 27.96 5.25
N GLN A 120 3.78 28.74 4.48
CA GLN A 120 4.21 30.08 4.06
C GLN A 120 4.35 31.04 5.25
N SER A 121 3.46 30.97 6.24
CA SER A 121 3.56 31.76 7.48
C SER A 121 4.76 31.36 8.34
N PHE A 122 5.05 30.06 8.45
CA PHE A 122 6.23 29.54 9.15
C PHE A 122 7.52 29.98 8.45
N LEU A 123 7.57 29.90 7.12
CA LEU A 123 8.69 30.38 6.33
C LEU A 123 8.93 31.88 6.49
N MET A 124 7.86 32.67 6.68
CA MET A 124 7.98 34.10 6.95
C MET A 124 8.39 34.41 8.41
N LEU A 125 8.02 33.55 9.37
CA LEU A 125 8.39 33.67 10.78
C LEU A 125 9.83 33.19 11.06
N LEU A 126 10.31 32.21 10.31
CA LEU A 126 11.64 31.60 10.47
C LEU A 126 12.80 32.62 10.43
N PRO A 127 12.86 33.60 9.51
CA PRO A 127 13.88 34.64 9.52
C PRO A 127 13.90 35.45 10.82
N SER A 128 12.73 35.87 11.30
CA SER A 128 12.59 36.63 12.55
C SER A 128 13.00 35.78 13.75
N ALA A 129 12.53 34.53 13.82
CA ALA A 129 12.93 33.58 14.86
C ALA A 129 14.43 33.31 14.84
N ARG A 130 15.06 33.21 13.66
CA ARG A 130 16.52 33.04 13.52
C ARG A 130 17.29 34.25 14.03
N VAL A 131 16.80 35.46 13.81
CA VAL A 131 17.45 36.69 14.32
C VAL A 131 17.36 36.74 15.84
N VAL A 132 16.18 36.49 16.41
CA VAL A 132 15.99 36.43 17.87
C VAL A 132 16.85 35.32 18.47
N TRP A 133 16.87 34.14 17.85
CA TRP A 133 17.68 33.01 18.30
C TRP A 133 19.18 33.32 18.27
N ARG A 134 19.68 33.95 17.19
CA ARG A 134 21.08 34.39 17.13
C ARG A 134 21.40 35.41 18.21
N SER A 135 20.51 36.37 18.47
CA SER A 135 20.71 37.36 19.53
C SER A 135 20.75 36.71 20.92
N LEU A 136 19.88 35.74 21.20
CA LEU A 136 19.90 34.99 22.44
C LEU A 136 21.19 34.17 22.58
N VAL A 137 21.57 33.44 21.53
CA VAL A 137 22.80 32.64 21.53
C VAL A 137 24.02 33.55 21.72
N ASP A 138 24.09 34.71 21.08
CA ASP A 138 25.20 35.65 21.29
C ASP A 138 25.20 36.21 22.73
N MET A 139 24.04 36.54 23.29
CA MET A 139 23.98 37.06 24.66
C MET A 139 24.38 36.02 25.73
N PHE A 140 24.09 34.74 25.51
CA PHE A 140 24.38 33.67 26.49
C PHE A 140 25.68 32.92 26.18
N VAL A 141 25.85 32.46 24.95
CA VAL A 141 26.95 31.57 24.56
C VAL A 141 28.24 32.35 24.34
N SER A 142 28.18 33.57 23.81
CA SER A 142 29.37 34.41 23.57
C SER A 142 30.13 34.74 24.86
N PRO A 143 29.49 35.20 25.97
CA PRO A 143 30.20 35.41 27.23
C PRO A 143 30.65 34.11 27.90
N LEU A 144 29.90 33.01 27.78
CA LEU A 144 30.30 31.70 28.33
C LEU A 144 31.54 31.17 27.63
N CYS A 145 31.55 31.13 26.29
CA CYS A 145 32.69 30.70 25.50
C CYS A 145 33.92 31.60 25.70
N ASN A 146 33.74 32.92 25.80
CA ASN A 146 34.83 33.84 26.08
C ASN A 146 35.42 33.61 27.49
N SER A 147 34.57 33.39 28.50
CA SER A 147 35.00 33.12 29.88
C SER A 147 35.71 31.77 30.00
N MET A 148 35.17 30.73 29.37
CA MET A 148 35.81 29.41 29.27
C MET A 148 37.13 29.48 28.51
N GLY A 149 37.18 30.22 27.40
CA GLY A 149 38.39 30.43 26.61
C GLY A 149 39.50 31.12 27.42
N LYS A 150 39.17 32.17 28.19
CA LYS A 150 40.12 32.83 29.10
C LYS A 150 40.58 31.92 30.25
N SER A 151 39.68 31.10 30.79
CA SER A 151 40.02 30.16 31.85
C SER A 151 40.98 29.08 31.37
N LEU A 152 40.78 28.58 30.15
CA LEU A 152 41.65 27.57 29.53
C LEU A 152 42.97 28.16 29.01
N SER A 153 43.00 29.42 28.53
CA SER A 153 44.24 30.07 28.12
C SER A 153 45.17 30.40 29.30
N SER A 154 44.62 30.48 30.52
CA SER A 154 45.40 30.70 31.74
C SER A 154 46.13 29.44 32.23
N VAL A 155 45.88 28.26 31.64
CA VAL A 155 46.57 27.02 32.00
C VAL A 155 47.81 26.88 31.14
N HIS A 156 48.92 27.44 31.61
CA HIS A 156 50.25 27.25 31.02
C HIS A 156 50.85 25.94 31.54
N VAL A 157 50.90 24.91 30.68
CA VAL A 157 51.50 23.61 31.02
C VAL A 157 52.98 23.66 30.67
N GLU A 158 53.84 23.88 31.66
CA GLU A 158 55.28 23.63 31.49
C GLU A 158 55.53 22.13 31.57
N THR A 159 55.72 21.49 30.41
CA THR A 159 56.25 20.12 30.35
C THR A 159 57.73 20.15 30.70
N THR A 160 58.03 19.88 31.98
CA THR A 160 59.37 19.56 32.45
C THR A 160 59.82 18.25 31.79
N TYR A 161 60.64 18.34 30.74
CA TYR A 161 61.28 17.19 30.11
C TYR A 161 62.58 16.88 30.88
N ASN A 162 62.67 15.65 31.42
CA ASN A 162 63.88 15.09 32.07
C ASN A 162 64.92 14.67 31.01
#